data_AF-A0A965MAZ0-F1
#
_entry.id   AF-A0A965MAZ0-F1
#
_cell.length_a   1.000
_cell.length_b   1.000
_cell.length_c   1.000
_cell.angle_alpha   90.00
_cell.angle_beta   90.00
_cell.angle_gamma   90.00
#
_symmetry.space_group_name_H-M   'P 1'
#
loop_
_entity.id
_entity.type
_entity.pdbx_description
1 polymer ?
#
loop_
_entity_poly.entity_id
_entity_poly.type
_entity_poly.pdbx_seq_one_letter_code
_entity_poly.pdbx_strand_id
1 'polypeptide(L)'
;MISVFFDGKCGLCRREIRHYQKVAPPDTFRWVDVTSNPLLLEELGISQVQALRALHARTEDGVVSSGVAAFVVLWSALPRWRVLAWFVSVPGVRWIAEILYEKFADHRFRRLAHCQAALSSHG
;
A
#
# COMPACT_ATOMS: atom_id res chain seq x y z
N MET A 1 2.82 -15.01 -6.70
CA MET A 1 3.48 -13.67 -6.66
C MET A 1 2.58 -12.64 -5.94
N ILE A 2 3.15 -11.76 -5.10
CA ILE A 2 2.38 -10.73 -4.36
C ILE A 2 2.23 -9.46 -5.21
N SER A 3 1.03 -8.92 -5.39
CA SER A 3 0.84 -7.62 -6.04
C SER A 3 0.78 -6.49 -5.02
N VAL A 4 1.55 -5.42 -5.22
CA VAL A 4 1.59 -4.25 -4.33
C VAL A 4 1.10 -3.02 -5.09
N PHE A 5 0.06 -2.40 -4.57
CA PHE A 5 -0.63 -1.24 -5.15
C PHE A 5 -0.26 0.02 -4.38
N PHE A 6 0.27 1.02 -5.07
CA PHE A 6 0.77 2.24 -4.44
C PHE A 6 0.49 3.48 -5.28
N ASP A 7 0.47 4.63 -4.63
CA ASP A 7 0.35 5.95 -5.26
C ASP A 7 1.72 6.39 -5.82
N GLY A 8 1.92 6.24 -7.13
CA GLY A 8 3.16 6.65 -7.79
C GLY A 8 3.34 8.16 -8.00
N LYS A 9 2.26 8.95 -7.85
CA LYS A 9 2.31 10.43 -7.89
C LYS A 9 2.68 11.02 -6.53
N CYS A 10 2.55 10.27 -5.42
CA CYS A 10 3.08 10.66 -4.13
C CYS A 10 4.59 10.42 -4.05
N GLY A 11 5.39 11.50 -3.94
CA GLY A 11 6.86 11.40 -3.88
C GLY A 11 7.38 10.55 -2.71
N LEU A 12 6.70 10.57 -1.57
CA LEU A 12 7.06 9.76 -0.39
C LEU A 12 6.77 8.27 -0.65
N CYS A 13 5.55 7.93 -1.04
CA CYS A 13 5.16 6.55 -1.35
C CYS A 13 6.04 5.97 -2.47
N ARG A 14 6.30 6.73 -3.53
CA ARG A 14 7.19 6.30 -4.62
C ARG A 14 8.62 6.04 -4.14
N ARG A 15 9.16 6.87 -3.24
CA ARG A 15 10.51 6.68 -2.70
C ARG A 15 10.60 5.43 -1.83
N GLU A 16 9.57 5.19 -1.02
CA GLU A 16 9.43 4.00 -0.18
C GLU A 16 9.36 2.72 -1.03
N ILE A 17 8.47 2.66 -2.03
CA ILE A 17 8.36 1.51 -2.93
C ILE A 17 9.64 1.27 -3.73
N ARG A 18 10.32 2.33 -4.19
CA ARG A 18 11.61 2.19 -4.86
C ARG A 18 12.67 1.57 -3.95
N HIS A 19 12.63 1.84 -2.65
CA HIS A 19 13.53 1.17 -1.71
C HIS A 19 13.23 -0.34 -1.66
N TYR A 20 11.96 -0.72 -1.55
CA TYR A 20 11.56 -2.14 -1.53
C TYR A 20 11.88 -2.86 -2.84
N GLN A 21 11.67 -2.23 -4.00
CA GLN A 21 12.06 -2.77 -5.30
C GLN A 21 13.55 -3.14 -5.39
N LYS A 22 14.43 -2.38 -4.72
CA LYS A 22 15.87 -2.65 -4.73
C LYS A 22 16.30 -3.83 -3.85
N VAL A 23 15.54 -4.10 -2.79
CA VAL A 23 15.88 -5.14 -1.80
C VAL A 23 15.01 -6.39 -1.95
N ALA A 24 13.99 -6.33 -2.80
CA ALA A 24 13.11 -7.44 -3.11
C ALA A 24 13.88 -8.57 -3.81
N PRO A 25 13.67 -9.83 -3.41
CA PRO A 25 14.11 -10.95 -4.22
C PRO A 25 13.42 -10.92 -5.61
N PRO A 26 14.07 -11.46 -6.65
CA PRO A 26 13.45 -11.60 -7.97
C PRO A 26 12.09 -12.30 -7.90
N ASP A 27 11.19 -11.94 -8.81
CA ASP A 27 9.88 -12.58 -9.01
C ASP A 27 8.95 -12.67 -7.78
N THR A 28 9.25 -11.92 -6.72
CA THR A 28 8.46 -11.93 -5.48
C THR A 28 7.24 -11.02 -5.57
N PHE A 29 7.41 -9.85 -6.19
CA PHE A 29 6.40 -8.79 -6.22
C PHE A 29 6.07 -8.30 -7.63
N ARG A 30 4.78 -8.04 -7.85
CA ARG A 30 4.27 -7.20 -8.94
C ARG A 30 3.97 -5.81 -8.38
N TRP A 31 4.69 -4.80 -8.83
CA TRP A 31 4.48 -3.41 -8.39
C TRP A 31 3.50 -2.70 -9.32
N VAL A 32 2.42 -2.16 -8.77
CA VAL A 32 1.33 -1.53 -9.53
C VAL A 32 1.12 -0.10 -9.07
N ASP A 33 1.35 0.85 -9.97
CA ASP A 33 1.02 2.26 -9.75
C ASP A 33 -0.46 2.52 -10.03
N VAL A 34 -1.22 2.81 -8.97
CA VAL A 34 -2.67 2.99 -9.02
C VAL A 34 -3.11 4.29 -9.70
N THR A 35 -2.16 5.18 -9.99
CA THR A 35 -2.43 6.43 -10.73
C THR A 35 -2.51 6.22 -12.23
N SER A 36 -2.08 5.05 -12.72
CA SER A 36 -1.94 4.74 -14.15
C SER A 36 -2.91 3.67 -14.66
N ASN A 37 -3.52 2.88 -13.77
CA ASN A 37 -4.28 1.68 -14.14
C ASN A 37 -5.59 1.54 -13.32
N PRO A 38 -6.63 2.35 -13.58
CA PRO A 38 -7.90 2.28 -12.87
C PRO A 38 -8.66 0.96 -13.09
N LEU A 39 -8.59 0.36 -14.29
CA LEU A 39 -9.27 -0.91 -14.61
C LEU A 39 -8.87 -2.07 -13.68
N LEU A 40 -7.61 -2.12 -13.28
CA LEU A 40 -7.11 -3.19 -12.43
C LEU A 40 -7.60 -3.04 -10.98
N LEU A 41 -8.02 -1.86 -10.56
CA LEU A 41 -8.63 -1.62 -9.25
C LEU A 41 -10.08 -2.12 -9.21
N GLU A 42 -10.82 -1.97 -10.31
CA GLU A 42 -12.19 -2.47 -10.44
C GLU A 42 -12.27 -3.99 -10.28
N GLU A 43 -11.34 -4.73 -10.90
CA GLU A 43 -11.22 -6.19 -10.73
C GLU A 43 -10.97 -6.63 -9.28
N LEU A 44 -10.43 -5.73 -8.45
CA LEU A 44 -10.15 -5.98 -7.04
C LEU A 44 -11.26 -5.48 -6.11
N GLY A 45 -12.29 -4.82 -6.65
CA GLY A 45 -13.34 -4.18 -5.86
C GLY A 45 -12.82 -3.02 -5.01
N ILE A 46 -11.70 -2.41 -5.39
CA ILE A 46 -11.08 -1.28 -4.68
C ILE A 46 -11.35 -0.01 -5.47
N SER A 47 -11.88 1.04 -4.83
CA SER A 47 -12.05 2.32 -5.52
C SER A 47 -10.71 3.02 -5.73
N GLN A 48 -10.61 3.88 -6.75
CA GLN A 48 -9.40 4.67 -6.96
C GLN A 48 -9.05 5.54 -5.74
N VAL A 49 -10.07 6.07 -5.05
CA VAL A 49 -9.89 6.83 -3.80
C VAL A 49 -9.27 5.98 -2.70
N GLN A 50 -9.75 4.74 -2.50
CA GLN A 50 -9.17 3.82 -1.52
C GLN A 50 -7.72 3.48 -1.87
N ALA A 51 -7.46 3.13 -3.14
CA ALA A 51 -6.13 2.78 -3.64
C ALA A 51 -5.13 3.94 -3.55
N LEU A 52 -5.59 5.18 -3.73
CA LEU A 52 -4.77 6.39 -3.55
C LEU A 52 -4.53 6.73 -2.08
N ARG A 53 -5.45 6.37 -1.17
CA ARG A 53 -5.36 6.69 0.27
C ARG A 53 -4.38 5.80 1.01
N ALA A 54 -4.36 4.51 0.73
CA ALA A 54 -3.54 3.54 1.46
C ALA A 54 -2.78 2.58 0.53
N LEU A 55 -1.67 2.03 1.02
CA LEU A 55 -1.00 0.91 0.37
C LEU A 55 -1.92 -0.31 0.39
N HIS A 56 -1.99 -1.04 -0.72
CA HIS A 56 -2.66 -2.34 -0.75
C HIS A 56 -1.69 -3.43 -1.20
N ALA A 57 -1.91 -4.64 -0.71
CA ALA A 57 -1.21 -5.83 -1.15
C ALA A 57 -2.22 -6.94 -1.42
N ARG A 58 -2.04 -7.68 -2.51
CA ARG A 58 -2.80 -8.88 -2.84
C ARG A 58 -1.88 -10.09 -2.84
N THR A 59 -2.19 -11.08 -2.02
CA THR A 59 -1.48 -12.36 -2.03
C THR A 59 -1.90 -13.22 -3.23
N GLU A 60 -1.14 -14.29 -3.49
CA GLU A 60 -1.45 -15.24 -4.57
C GLU A 60 -2.82 -15.90 -4.41
N ASP A 61 -3.24 -16.14 -3.18
CA ASP A 61 -4.56 -16.70 -2.83
C ASP A 61 -5.71 -15.70 -3.03
N GLY A 62 -5.40 -14.48 -3.50
CA GLY A 62 -6.39 -13.43 -3.76
C GLY A 62 -6.76 -12.57 -2.56
N VAL A 63 -6.16 -12.79 -1.39
CA VAL A 63 -6.43 -11.99 -0.19
C VAL A 63 -5.87 -10.59 -0.37
N VAL A 64 -6.77 -9.59 -0.28
CA VAL A 64 -6.41 -8.17 -0.34
C VAL A 64 -6.26 -7.62 1.08
N SER A 65 -5.12 -7.03 1.36
CA SER A 65 -4.81 -6.30 2.59
C SER A 65 -4.58 -4.83 2.29
N SER A 66 -4.90 -3.95 3.24
CA SER A 66 -4.71 -2.51 3.13
C SER A 66 -3.95 -1.93 4.32
N GLY A 67 -3.31 -0.78 4.12
CA GLY A 67 -2.57 -0.06 5.15
C GLY A 67 -1.51 -0.90 5.83
N VAL A 68 -1.50 -0.92 7.17
CA VAL A 68 -0.49 -1.67 7.94
C VAL A 68 -0.52 -3.16 7.63
N ALA A 69 -1.69 -3.76 7.39
CA ALA A 69 -1.78 -5.15 6.98
C ALA A 69 -1.08 -5.41 5.64
N ALA A 70 -1.19 -4.47 4.69
CA ALA A 70 -0.47 -4.54 3.41
C ALA A 70 1.06 -4.44 3.62
N PHE A 71 1.51 -3.57 4.54
CA PHE A 71 2.93 -3.49 4.90
C PHE A 71 3.44 -4.77 5.55
N VAL A 72 2.65 -5.41 6.43
CA VAL A 72 3.01 -6.70 7.03
C VAL A 72 3.18 -7.77 5.96
N VAL A 73 2.26 -7.86 4.98
CA VAL A 73 2.38 -8.79 3.85
C VAL A 73 3.66 -8.51 3.04
N LEU A 74 3.91 -7.24 2.69
CA LEU A 74 5.09 -6.82 1.95
C LEU A 74 6.39 -7.15 2.71
N TRP A 75 6.49 -6.75 3.97
CA TRP A 75 7.69 -6.95 4.80
C TRP A 75 7.95 -8.42 5.12
N SER A 76 6.90 -9.24 5.25
CA SER A 76 7.04 -10.68 5.47
C SER A 76 7.71 -11.39 4.29
N ALA A 77 7.52 -10.89 3.07
CA ALA A 77 8.16 -11.42 1.87
C ALA A 77 9.54 -10.79 1.56
N LEU A 78 10.01 -9.85 2.38
CA LEU A 78 11.33 -9.23 2.27
C LEU A 78 12.28 -9.77 3.37
N PRO A 79 13.39 -10.46 3.03
CA PRO A 79 14.23 -11.15 4.03
C PRO A 79 14.68 -10.28 5.20
N ARG A 80 15.12 -9.05 4.93
CA ARG A 80 15.60 -8.09 5.96
C ARG A 80 14.47 -7.45 6.76
N TRP A 81 13.25 -7.43 6.23
CA TRP A 81 12.10 -6.74 6.84
C TRP A 81 11.18 -7.71 7.61
N ARG A 82 11.41 -9.03 7.52
CA ARG A 82 10.65 -10.06 8.24
C ARG A 82 10.57 -9.82 9.75
N VAL A 83 11.66 -9.36 10.37
CA VAL A 83 11.70 -9.05 11.80
C VAL A 83 10.75 -7.89 12.13
N LEU A 84 10.73 -6.86 11.29
CA LEU A 84 9.81 -5.74 11.45
C LEU A 84 8.35 -6.18 11.23
N ALA A 85 8.10 -7.02 10.21
CA ALA A 85 6.77 -7.58 9.97
C ALA A 85 6.23 -8.33 11.20
N TRP A 86 7.08 -9.17 11.80
CA TRP A 86 6.74 -9.90 13.01
C TRP A 86 6.45 -8.97 14.19
N PHE A 87 7.31 -7.97 14.43
CA PHE A 87 7.11 -7.00 15.51
C PHE A 87 5.81 -6.20 15.34
N VAL A 88 5.52 -5.72 14.13
CA VAL A 88 4.30 -4.96 13.83
C VAL A 88 3.05 -5.84 13.83
N SER A 89 3.19 -7.16 13.72
CA SER A 89 2.07 -8.11 13.82
C SER A 89 1.60 -8.37 15.25
N VAL A 90 2.36 -7.97 16.27
CA VAL A 90 1.96 -8.11 17.68
C VAL A 90 0.70 -7.26 17.94
N PRO A 91 -0.39 -7.81 18.51
CA PRO A 91 -1.69 -7.12 18.55
C PRO A 91 -1.68 -5.68 19.08
N GLY A 92 -0.96 -5.41 20.17
CA GLY A 92 -0.84 -4.06 20.72
C GLY A 92 -0.05 -3.10 19.82
N VAL A 93 1.04 -3.59 19.22
CA VAL A 93 1.87 -2.79 18.29
C VAL A 93 1.09 -2.53 17.00
N ARG A 94 0.41 -3.56 16.49
CA ARG A 94 -0.42 -3.49 15.29
C ARG A 94 -1.50 -2.43 15.43
N TRP A 95 -2.23 -2.44 16.54
CA TRP A 95 -3.30 -1.47 16.80
C TRP A 95 -2.76 -0.03 16.81
N ILE A 96 -1.64 0.22 17.49
CA ILE A 96 -0.99 1.55 17.50
C ILE A 96 -0.53 1.93 16.09
N ALA A 97 0.10 1.01 15.37
CA ALA A 97 0.58 1.24 14.01
C ALA A 97 -0.57 1.57 13.05
N GLU A 98 -1.69 0.87 13.15
CA GLU A 98 -2.89 1.11 12.34
C GLU A 98 -3.42 2.53 12.56
N ILE A 99 -3.58 2.96 13.81
CA ILE A 99 -4.02 4.33 14.13
C ILE A 99 -3.04 5.39 13.59
N LEU A 100 -1.75 5.19 13.79
CA LEU A 100 -0.72 6.13 13.32
C LEU A 100 -0.71 6.21 11.80
N TYR A 101 -0.78 5.06 11.14
CA TYR A 101 -0.82 4.96 9.69
C TYR A 101 -2.06 5.63 9.11
N GLU A 102 -3.25 5.37 9.66
CA GLU A 102 -4.50 5.97 9.18
C GLU A 102 -4.46 7.50 9.28
N LYS A 103 -4.01 8.04 10.42
CA LYS A 103 -3.86 9.50 10.60
C LYS A 103 -2.90 10.10 9.58
N PHE A 104 -1.77 9.44 9.36
CA PHE A 104 -0.78 9.85 8.37
C PHE A 104 -1.35 9.78 6.95
N ALA A 105 -1.98 8.66 6.59
CA ALA A 105 -2.57 8.41 5.28
C ALA A 105 -3.64 9.45 4.95
N ASP A 106 -4.51 9.78 5.91
CA ASP A 106 -5.51 10.83 5.80
C ASP A 106 -4.90 12.22 5.63
N HIS A 107 -3.92 12.55 6.46
CA HIS A 107 -3.23 13.82 6.40
C HIS A 107 -2.56 14.01 5.02
N ARG A 108 -1.86 12.98 4.55
CA ARG A 108 -1.23 12.94 3.23
C ARG A 108 -2.27 13.05 2.11
N PHE A 109 -3.34 12.26 2.17
CA PHE A 109 -4.38 12.24 1.14
C PHE A 109 -5.06 13.60 0.96
N ARG A 110 -5.37 14.29 2.07
CA ARG A 110 -5.97 15.64 2.04
C ARG A 110 -5.06 16.73 1.45
N ARG A 111 -3.74 16.52 1.45
CA ARG A 111 -2.76 17.52 1.00
C ARG A 111 -2.29 17.33 -0.44
N LEU A 112 -2.62 16.21 -1.07
CA LEU A 112 -2.19 15.92 -2.43
C LEU A 112 -3.28 16.28 -3.43
N ALA A 113 -2.96 17.18 -4.35
CA ALA A 113 -3.92 17.70 -5.33
C ALA A 113 -4.53 16.58 -6.21
N HIS A 114 -3.74 15.59 -6.64
CA HIS A 114 -4.24 14.48 -7.44
C HIS A 114 -5.21 13.56 -6.67
N CYS A 115 -5.03 13.44 -5.35
CA CYS A 115 -5.96 12.69 -4.49
C CYS A 115 -7.30 13.42 -4.36
N GLN A 116 -7.27 14.75 -4.20
CA GLN A 116 -8.49 15.55 -4.11
C GLN A 116 -9.24 15.59 -5.45
N ALA A 117 -8.52 15.70 -6.57
CA ALA A 117 -9.12 15.62 -7.90
C ALA A 117 -9.82 14.28 -8.16
N ALA A 118 -9.21 13.16 -7.72
CA ALA A 118 -9.81 11.84 -7.82
C ALA A 118 -11.08 11.73 -6.93
N LEU A 119 -11.07 12.32 -5.74
CA LEU A 119 -12.24 12.35 -4.87
C LEU A 119 -13.42 13.10 -5.50
N SER A 120 -13.17 14.26 -6.12
CA SER A 120 -14.20 15.06 -6.78
C SER A 120 -14.76 14.44 -8.06
N SER A 121 -14.05 13.48 -8.68
CA SER A 121 -14.48 12.82 -9.92
C SER A 121 -15.35 11.57 -9.68
N HIS A 122 -15.49 11.15 -8.41
CA HIS A 122 -16.29 10.00 -7.99
C HIS A 122 -17.44 10.39 -7.04
N GLY A 123 -17.74 11.69 -6.92
CA GLY A 123 -18.83 12.24 -6.11
C GLY A 123 -20.05 12.61 -6.94
#